data_AF-A0A1B1TLG1-F1
#
_entry.id   AF-A0A1B1TLG1-F1
#
_cell.length_a   1.000
_cell.length_b   1.000
_cell.length_c   1.000
_cell.angle_alpha   90.00
_cell.angle_beta   90.00
_cell.angle_gamma   90.00
#
_symmetry.space_group_name_H-M   'P 1'
#
loop_
_entity.id
_entity.type
_entity.pdbx_description
1 polymer ?
#
loop_
_entity_poly.entity_id
_entity_poly.type
_entity_poly.pdbx_seq_one_letter_code
_entity_poly.pdbx_strand_id
1 'polypeptide(L)' 'MQELTGRIVHQSLGAGVWVLETTAGVNYELRDLPQGYQQQGLQVAVTGEVLTDAVSIAMVGPIFAVGTVTKL' A
#
# COMPACT_ATOMS: atom_id res chain seq x y z
N MET A 1 9.40 3.49 -11.39
CA MET A 1 8.14 4.12 -10.93
C MET A 1 6.91 3.57 -11.66
N GLN A 2 5.89 3.22 -10.88
CA GLN A 2 4.57 2.73 -11.29
C GLN A 2 3.49 3.55 -10.57
N GLU A 3 2.31 3.69 -11.17
CA GLU A 3 1.11 4.26 -10.53
C GLU A 3 0.09 3.15 -10.28
N LEU A 4 -0.45 3.11 -9.07
CA LEU A 4 -1.47 2.16 -8.64
C LEU A 4 -2.64 2.92 -8.03
N THR A 5 -3.85 2.45 -8.29
CA THR A 5 -5.08 2.97 -7.70
C THR A 5 -5.76 1.91 -6.86
N GLY A 6 -6.23 2.30 -5.68
CA GLY A 6 -6.86 1.35 -4.79
C GLY A 6 -7.40 1.98 -3.51
N ARG A 7 -7.72 1.09 -2.58
CA ARG A 7 -8.26 1.42 -1.27
C ARG A 7 -7.23 1.10 -0.20
N ILE A 8 -7.03 2.04 0.73
CA ILE A 8 -6.18 1.84 1.90
C ILE A 8 -6.89 0.91 2.90
N VAL A 9 -6.19 -0.11 3.37
CA VAL A 9 -6.66 -1.08 4.38
C VAL A 9 -5.55 -1.29 5.41
N HIS A 10 -5.91 -1.40 6.69
CA HIS A 10 -5.00 -1.75 7.76
C HIS A 10 -5.13 -3.24 8.09
N GLN A 11 -4.07 -4.00 7.86
CA GLN A 11 -3.99 -5.41 8.26
C GLN A 11 -3.35 -5.52 9.63
N SER A 12 -4.07 -6.04 10.63
CA SER A 12 -3.64 -6.01 12.05
C SER A 12 -2.76 -7.19 12.48
N LEU A 13 -2.16 -7.93 11.54
CA LEU A 13 -1.26 -9.05 11.89
C LEU A 13 0.09 -8.50 12.39
N GLY A 14 0.50 -8.88 13.60
CA GLY A 14 1.74 -8.37 14.20
C GLY A 14 1.63 -6.89 14.60
N ALA A 15 2.61 -6.07 14.21
CA ALA A 15 2.61 -4.62 14.47
C ALA A 15 1.55 -3.85 13.63
N GLY A 16 0.92 -4.52 12.66
CA GLY A 16 0.01 -3.92 11.71
C GLY A 16 0.75 -3.35 10.49
N VAL A 17 0.15 -3.48 9.31
CA VAL A 17 0.66 -2.89 8.07
C VAL A 17 -0.45 -2.19 7.30
N TRP A 18 -0.09 -1.16 6.56
CA TRP A 18 -0.99 -0.52 5.60
C TRP A 18 -0.88 -1.23 4.26
N VAL A 19 -2.04 -1.47 3.64
CA VAL A 19 -2.19 -2.24 2.42
C VAL A 19 -2.95 -1.40 1.41
N LEU A 20 -2.52 -1.44 0.15
CA LEU A 20 -3.32 -0.99 -0.98
C LEU A 20 -4.01 -2.20 -1.60
N GLU A 21 -5.32 -2.28 -1.47
CA GLU A 21 -6.14 -3.19 -2.27
C GLU A 21 -6.40 -2.53 -3.62
N THR A 22 -5.76 -3.03 -4.68
CA THR A 22 -5.95 -2.47 -6.04
C THR A 22 -7.24 -3.00 -6.66
N THR A 23 -7.79 -2.25 -7.61
CA THR A 23 -8.96 -2.69 -8.39
C THR A 23 -8.68 -3.91 -9.27
N ALA A 24 -7.40 -4.19 -9.56
CA ALA A 24 -6.95 -5.38 -10.29
C ALA A 24 -6.91 -6.64 -9.41
N GLY A 25 -7.21 -6.53 -8.10
CA GLY A 25 -7.20 -7.66 -7.17
C GLY A 25 -5.82 -8.05 -6.64
N VAL A 26 -4.79 -7.26 -6.91
CA VAL A 26 -3.45 -7.43 -6.32
C VAL A 26 -3.31 -6.51 -5.13
N ASN A 27 -2.79 -7.04 -4.02
CA ASN A 27 -2.56 -6.29 -2.80
C ASN A 27 -1.08 -5.95 -2.63
N TYR A 28 -0.80 -4.76 -2.10
CA TYR A 28 0.55 -4.30 -1.83
C TYR A 28 0.65 -3.81 -0.39
N GLU A 29 1.66 -4.26 0.34
CA GLU A 29 2.05 -3.59 1.57
C GLU A 29 2.65 -2.23 1.23
N LEU A 30 2.17 -1.15 1.86
CA LEU A 30 2.64 0.20 1.62
C LEU A 30 3.74 0.55 2.63
N ARG A 31 4.96 0.73 2.12
CA ARG A 31 6.08 1.26 2.89
C ARG A 31 6.12 2.78 2.75
N ASP A 32 6.34 3.46 3.88
CA ASP A 32 6.42 4.93 3.98
C ASP A 32 5.12 5.66 3.57
N LEU A 33 3.95 5.04 3.81
CA LEU A 33 2.66 5.72 3.62
C LEU A 33 2.56 6.93 4.57
N PRO A 34 2.39 8.16 4.08
CA PRO A 34 2.33 9.34 4.93
C PRO A 34 1.14 9.27 5.89
N GLN A 35 1.32 9.73 7.13
CA GLN A 35 0.33 9.59 8.20
C GLN A 35 -1.06 10.13 7.85
N GLY A 36 -1.14 11.19 7.05
CA GLY A 36 -2.42 11.74 6.58
C GLY A 36 -3.26 10.79 5.71
N TYR A 37 -2.63 9.76 5.13
CA TYR A 37 -3.27 8.75 4.28
C TYR A 37 -3.43 7.39 4.96
N GLN A 38 -2.96 7.25 6.21
CA GLN A 38 -3.13 6.06 7.05
C GLN A 38 -4.57 5.97 7.59
N GLN A 39 -5.53 5.81 6.68
CA GLN A 39 -6.96 5.86 6.95
C GLN A 39 -7.67 4.68 6.30
N GLN A 40 -8.34 3.87 7.12
CA GLN A 40 -9.11 2.73 6.64
C GLN A 40 -10.15 3.17 5.60
N GLY A 41 -10.09 2.57 4.42
CA GLY A 41 -11.04 2.75 3.34
C GLY A 41 -10.82 3.97 2.45
N LEU A 42 -9.74 4.73 2.64
CA LEU A 42 -9.42 5.88 1.80
C LEU A 42 -9.10 5.43 0.36
N GLN A 43 -9.73 6.05 -0.62
CA GLN A 43 -9.40 5.84 -2.03
C GLN A 43 -8.24 6.76 -2.43
N VAL A 44 -7.21 6.18 -3.02
CA VAL A 44 -5.99 6.91 -3.41
C VAL A 44 -5.44 6.43 -4.75
N ALA A 45 -4.71 7.31 -5.40
CA ALA A 45 -3.69 6.97 -6.38
C ALA A 45 -2.31 7.10 -5.71
N VAL A 46 -1.44 6.11 -5.90
CA VAL A 46 -0.09 6.06 -5.34
C VAL A 46 0.92 5.85 -6.45
N THR A 47 1.96 6.66 -6.48
CA THR A 47 3.13 6.43 -7.33
C THR A 47 4.30 5.93 -6.48
N GLY A 48 5.13 5.06 -7.05
CA GLY A 48 6.22 4.44 -6.30
C GLY A 48 6.82 3.24 -7.01
N GLU A 49 7.43 2.34 -6.24
CA GLU A 49 8.14 1.18 -6.78
C GLU A 49 7.87 -0.08 -5.97
N VAL A 50 7.74 -1.21 -6.67
CA VAL A 50 7.69 -2.52 -6.02
C VAL A 50 9.10 -2.91 -5.63
N LEU A 51 9.31 -3.24 -4.36
CA LEU A 51 10.58 -3.77 -3.87
C LEU A 51 10.68 -5.24 -4.26
N THR A 52 11.60 -5.57 -5.17
CA THR A 52 11.75 -6.92 -5.74
C THR A 52 12.60 -7.85 -4.88
N ASP A 53 13.40 -7.28 -3.98
CA ASP A 53 14.29 -7.96 -3.04
C ASP A 53 13.64 -8.14 -1.64
N ALA A 54 12.39 -7.71 -1.47
CA ALA A 54 11.65 -7.78 -0.22
C ALA A 54 10.21 -8.26 -0.41
N VAL A 55 9.71 -9.01 0.57
CA VAL A 55 8.31 -9.47 0.63
C VAL A 55 7.75 -9.18 2.01
N SER A 56 6.44 -8.93 2.07
CA SER A 56 5.73 -8.69 3.32
C SER A 56 5.80 -9.90 4.26
N ILE A 57 6.14 -9.65 5.53
CA ILE A 57 6.00 -10.65 6.60
C ILE A 57 4.55 -10.82 7.05
N ALA A 58 3.66 -9.89 6.68
CA ALA A 58 2.24 -9.96 6.95
C ALA A 58 1.47 -10.84 5.94
N MET A 59 2.19 -11.42 4.96
CA MET A 59 1.63 -12.29 3.91
C MET A 59 0.53 -11.64 3.06
N VAL A 60 0.59 -10.31 2.89
CA VAL A 60 -0.42 -9.54 2.12
C VAL A 60 -0.05 -9.35 0.65
N GLY A 61 1.20 -9.60 0.26
CA GLY A 61 1.70 -9.38 -1.08
C GLY A 61 3.10 -8.77 -1.12
N PRO A 62 3.54 -8.27 -2.30
CA PRO A 62 4.77 -7.52 -2.44
C PRO A 62 4.71 -6.18 -1.69
N ILE A 63 5.88 -5.63 -1.40
CA ILE A 63 6.00 -4.31 -0.77
C ILE A 63 6.11 -3.24 -1.86
N PHE A 64 5.32 -2.18 -1.72
CA PHE A 64 5.35 -1.00 -2.58
C PHE A 64 5.87 0.19 -1.76
N ALA A 65 7.05 0.68 -2.14
CA ALA A 65 7.63 1.89 -1.57
C ALA A 65 6.92 3.12 -2.14
N VAL A 66 6.26 3.87 -1.27
CA VAL A 66 5.44 5.02 -1.65
C VAL A 66 6.33 6.22 -1.98
N GLY A 67 6.16 6.78 -3.18
CA GLY A 67 6.76 8.05 -3.59
C GLY A 67 5.80 9.22 -3.38
N THR A 68 4.65 9.19 -4.06
CA THR A 68 3.58 10.19 -3.89
C THR A 68 2.22 9.53 -3.71
N VAL A 69 1.32 10.21 -2.99
CA VAL A 69 -0.06 9.78 -2.76
C VAL A 69 -1.00 10.93 -3.06
N THR A 70 -2.09 10.66 -3.77
CA THR A 70 -3.18 11.60 -4.03
C THR A 70 -4.50 10.95 -3.63
N LYS A 71 -5.35 11.70 -2.92
CA LYS A 71 -6.70 11.25 -2.58
C LYS A 71 -7.60 11.35 -3.81
N LEU A 72 -8.46 10.34 -4.01
CA LEU A 72 -9.49 10.32 -5.06
C LEU A 72 -10.86 10.77 -4.52
#